data_AF-A0A7S4KHC0-F1
#
_entry.id   AF-A0A7S4KHC0-F1
#
_cell.length_a   1.000
_cell.length_b   1.000
_cell.length_c   1.000
_cell.angle_alpha   90.00
_cell.angle_beta   90.00
_cell.angle_gamma   90.00
#
_symmetry.space_group_name_H-M   'P 1'
#
loop_
_entity.id
_entity.type
_entity.pdbx_description
1 polymer ?
#
loop_
_entity_poly.entity_id
_entity_poly.type
_entity_poly.pdbx_seq_one_letter_code
_entity_poly.pdbx_strand_id
1 'polypeptide(L)'
;MEKGKFFEGFVESIDGMQAGDQASVPVTFPTNHKVAELRGMEAIFDVTIKGLKDMMYPALDDDFAKKIPNCDSVVALKKRIRESITEESLISTGKNVDKALENAIVDLVDVEIPETLVDEQTKTKFASMMSDFKAKGMDDEQIKSMITKENYDRYKSTSRDNTVRSLRISFVIGEIAKQEGIKVDPTEIESQVLLPLLLVLVLALLHFPSLRILVIDRG
;
A
#
# COMPACT_ATOMS: atom_id res chain seq x y z
N MET A 1 4.98 -25.40 7.58
CA MET A 1 5.84 -24.19 7.63
C MET A 1 5.97 -23.63 6.21
N GLU A 2 6.01 -22.32 6.01
CA GLU A 2 6.14 -21.75 4.66
C GLU A 2 7.58 -21.83 4.14
N LYS A 3 7.77 -22.35 2.92
CA LYS A 3 9.05 -22.31 2.21
C LYS A 3 9.44 -20.85 1.91
N GLY A 4 10.66 -20.45 2.26
CA GLY A 4 11.18 -19.09 2.01
C GLY A 4 11.28 -18.17 3.24
N LYS A 5 10.78 -18.58 4.41
CA LYS A 5 10.97 -17.84 5.68
C LYS A 5 12.21 -18.25 6.48
N PHE A 6 12.80 -19.40 6.14
CA PHE A 6 13.96 -19.98 6.80
C PHE A 6 15.09 -20.19 5.79
N PHE A 7 16.29 -20.44 6.28
CA PHE A 7 17.48 -20.66 5.46
C PHE A 7 17.26 -21.82 4.46
N GLU A 8 17.97 -21.74 3.34
CA GLU A 8 17.95 -22.79 2.32
C GLU A 8 18.42 -24.12 2.94
N GLY A 9 17.75 -25.23 2.59
CA GLY A 9 17.98 -26.55 3.19
C GLY A 9 17.41 -26.78 4.59
N PHE A 10 17.08 -25.72 5.36
CA PHE A 10 16.58 -25.87 6.73
C PHE A 10 15.21 -26.57 6.78
N VAL A 11 14.25 -26.12 5.97
CA VAL A 11 12.90 -26.71 5.96
C VAL A 11 12.93 -28.16 5.43
N GLU A 12 13.85 -28.47 4.52
CA GLU A 12 13.99 -29.81 3.93
C GLU A 12 14.60 -30.81 4.90
N SER A 13 15.57 -30.37 5.73
CA SER A 13 16.20 -31.23 6.74
C SER A 13 15.30 -31.65 7.89
N ILE A 14 14.21 -30.91 8.13
CA ILE A 14 13.24 -31.19 9.19
C ILE A 14 11.88 -31.68 8.65
N ASP A 15 11.76 -31.79 7.33
CA ASP A 15 10.54 -32.27 6.69
C ASP A 15 10.34 -33.76 6.99
N GLY A 16 9.14 -34.13 7.42
CA GLY A 16 8.81 -35.51 7.81
C GLY A 16 9.25 -35.92 9.23
N MET A 17 9.93 -35.07 10.00
CA MET A 17 10.26 -35.34 11.41
C MET A 17 9.01 -35.32 12.30
N GLN A 18 9.01 -36.18 13.32
CA GLN A 18 7.92 -36.29 14.29
C GLN A 18 8.19 -35.48 15.57
N ALA A 19 7.14 -35.29 16.38
CA ALA A 19 7.27 -34.65 17.68
C ALA A 19 8.19 -35.48 18.59
N GLY A 20 9.23 -34.85 19.12
CA GLY A 20 10.27 -35.48 19.94
C GLY A 20 11.59 -35.68 19.19
N ASP A 21 11.59 -35.63 17.86
CA ASP A 21 12.79 -35.86 17.06
C ASP A 21 13.78 -34.69 17.18
N GLN A 22 15.06 -35.05 17.10
CA GLN A 22 16.19 -34.13 17.11
C GLN A 22 16.97 -34.27 15.81
N ALA A 23 17.36 -33.15 15.21
CA ALA A 23 18.22 -33.12 14.04
C ALA A 23 19.24 -31.99 14.15
N SER A 24 20.46 -32.28 13.72
CA SER A 24 21.51 -31.28 13.53
C SER A 24 21.51 -30.84 12.07
N VAL A 25 21.12 -29.59 11.84
CA VAL A 25 20.96 -29.02 10.50
C VAL A 25 22.14 -28.11 10.18
N PRO A 26 23.01 -28.46 9.23
CA PRO A 26 24.03 -27.54 8.73
C PRO A 26 23.36 -26.48 7.85
N VAL A 27 23.59 -25.22 8.18
CA VAL A 27 23.04 -24.06 7.47
C VAL A 27 24.17 -23.12 7.07
N THR A 28 24.13 -22.65 5.82
CA THR A 28 25.00 -21.57 5.35
C THR A 28 24.22 -20.27 5.29
N PHE A 29 24.73 -19.22 5.94
CA PHE A 29 24.10 -17.92 5.93
C PHE A 29 24.32 -17.20 4.58
N PRO A 30 23.29 -16.57 4.00
CA PRO A 30 23.43 -15.87 2.73
C PRO A 30 24.36 -14.66 2.85
N THR A 31 25.04 -14.32 1.75
CA THR A 31 25.98 -13.18 1.68
C THR A 31 25.32 -11.84 1.93
N ASN A 32 24.00 -11.73 1.75
CA ASN A 32 23.21 -10.52 2.00
C ASN A 32 22.48 -10.54 3.35
N HIS A 33 22.97 -11.31 4.34
CA HIS A 33 22.35 -11.39 5.66
C HIS A 33 22.40 -10.03 6.40
N LYS A 34 21.38 -9.73 7.22
CA LYS A 34 21.27 -8.43 7.92
C LYS A 34 22.41 -8.20 8.92
N VAL A 35 22.91 -9.26 9.54
CA VAL A 35 24.07 -9.23 10.45
C VAL A 35 25.33 -9.49 9.64
N ALA A 36 26.23 -8.51 9.59
CA ALA A 36 27.44 -8.55 8.75
C ALA A 36 28.38 -9.71 9.10
N GLU A 37 28.51 -10.00 10.40
CA GLU A 37 29.41 -11.05 10.91
C GLU A 37 28.99 -12.45 10.49
N LEU A 38 27.68 -12.70 10.32
CA LEU A 38 27.14 -14.02 10.00
C LEU A 38 27.13 -14.31 8.49
N ARG A 39 27.46 -13.35 7.62
CA ARG A 39 27.36 -13.51 6.15
C ARG A 39 28.35 -14.57 5.66
N GLY A 40 27.85 -15.61 5.00
CA GLY A 40 28.68 -16.68 4.43
C GLY A 40 29.30 -17.63 5.44
N MET A 41 28.95 -17.51 6.73
CA MET A 41 29.39 -18.47 7.75
C MET A 41 28.53 -19.74 7.70
N GLU A 42 29.16 -20.87 8.00
CA GLU A 42 28.49 -22.15 8.20
C GLU A 42 28.20 -22.33 9.69
N ALA A 43 26.98 -22.74 10.03
CA ALA A 43 26.58 -23.04 11.41
C ALA A 43 25.77 -24.33 11.45
N ILE A 44 25.87 -25.06 12.55
CA ILE A 44 25.06 -26.26 12.81
C ILE A 44 24.00 -25.89 13.85
N PHE A 45 22.73 -26.08 13.49
CA PHE A 45 21.61 -25.87 14.40
C PHE A 45 21.09 -27.21 14.89
N ASP A 46 21.18 -27.43 16.20
CA ASP A 46 20.49 -28.56 16.84
C ASP A 46 19.03 -28.19 17.09
N VAL A 47 18.14 -28.80 16.31
CA VAL A 47 16.70 -28.54 16.35
C VAL A 47 16.01 -29.70 17.04
N THR A 48 15.12 -29.40 17.98
CA THR A 48 14.22 -30.38 18.60
C THR A 48 12.77 -30.03 18.28
N ILE A 49 12.04 -30.97 17.67
CA ILE A 49 10.62 -30.77 17.35
C ILE A 49 9.81 -30.99 18.62
N LYS A 50 9.40 -29.90 19.30
CA LYS A 50 8.62 -30.00 20.55
C LYS A 50 7.18 -30.47 20.37
N GLY A 51 6.64 -30.38 19.16
CA GLY A 51 5.27 -30.76 18.87
C GLY A 51 4.84 -30.34 17.48
N LEU A 52 4.02 -31.18 16.86
CA LEU A 52 3.35 -30.87 15.61
C LEU A 52 1.97 -30.30 15.93
N LYS A 53 1.66 -29.13 15.37
CA LYS A 53 0.34 -28.51 15.48
C LYS A 53 -0.21 -28.40 14.08
N ASP A 54 -1.27 -29.16 13.81
CA ASP A 54 -2.00 -29.03 12.56
C ASP A 54 -2.95 -27.84 12.64
N MET A 55 -2.87 -26.94 11.66
CA MET A 55 -3.87 -25.89 11.49
C MET A 55 -5.13 -26.53 10.91
N MET A 56 -6.07 -26.87 11.79
CA MET A 56 -7.43 -27.20 11.36
C MET A 56 -8.15 -25.92 10.97
N TYR A 57 -8.29 -25.68 9.67
CA TYR A 57 -9.15 -24.61 9.19
C TYR A 57 -10.61 -24.96 9.53
N PRO A 58 -11.40 -24.02 10.06
CA PRO A 58 -12.82 -24.24 10.22
C PRO A 58 -13.47 -24.50 8.86
N ALA A 59 -14.55 -25.27 8.85
CA ALA A 59 -15.36 -25.45 7.65
C ALA A 59 -15.87 -24.08 7.18
N LEU A 60 -15.89 -23.86 5.87
CA LEU A 60 -16.47 -22.66 5.27
C LEU A 60 -17.99 -22.84 5.23
N ASP A 61 -18.63 -22.66 6.39
CA ASP A 61 -20.07 -22.79 6.64
C ASP A 61 -20.68 -21.47 7.18
N ASP A 62 -22.00 -21.45 7.34
CA ASP A 62 -22.72 -20.23 7.72
C ASP A 62 -22.33 -19.75 9.13
N ASP A 63 -21.88 -20.65 9.99
CA ASP A 63 -21.39 -20.31 11.33
C ASP A 63 -20.01 -19.65 11.29
N PHE A 64 -19.16 -20.02 10.32
CA PHE A 64 -17.96 -19.26 10.00
C PHE A 64 -18.29 -17.89 9.40
N ALA A 65 -19.27 -17.81 8.48
CA ALA A 65 -19.65 -16.55 7.86
C ALA A 65 -20.18 -15.53 8.87
N LYS A 66 -20.97 -15.97 9.86
CA LYS A 66 -21.50 -15.12 10.95
C LYS A 66 -20.43 -14.53 11.86
N LYS A 67 -19.20 -15.07 11.87
CA LYS A 67 -18.07 -14.46 12.60
C LYS A 67 -17.60 -13.17 11.92
N ILE A 68 -17.96 -12.95 10.67
CA ILE A 68 -17.59 -11.77 9.89
C ILE A 68 -18.75 -10.75 10.00
N PRO A 69 -18.47 -9.50 10.41
CA PRO A 69 -19.50 -8.48 10.53
C PRO A 69 -20.28 -8.29 9.22
N ASN A 70 -21.61 -8.25 9.32
CA ASN A 70 -22.54 -8.07 8.21
C ASN A 70 -22.50 -9.22 7.16
N CYS A 71 -22.29 -10.46 7.58
CA CYS A 71 -22.37 -11.64 6.73
C CYS A 71 -23.22 -12.74 7.39
N ASP A 72 -24.41 -13.00 6.83
CA ASP A 72 -25.37 -13.95 7.41
C ASP A 72 -25.20 -15.40 6.90
N SER A 73 -24.47 -15.58 5.80
CA SER A 73 -24.23 -16.88 5.17
C SER A 73 -22.92 -16.92 4.40
N VAL A 74 -22.42 -18.12 4.09
CA VAL A 74 -21.26 -18.35 3.22
C VAL A 74 -21.50 -17.77 1.83
N VAL A 75 -22.75 -17.84 1.36
CA VAL A 75 -23.13 -17.28 0.06
C VAL A 75 -22.96 -15.76 0.07
N ALA A 76 -23.41 -15.09 1.13
CA ALA A 76 -23.22 -13.65 1.31
C ALA A 76 -21.73 -13.28 1.44
N LEU A 77 -20.96 -14.07 2.20
CA LEU A 77 -19.51 -13.88 2.33
C LEU A 77 -18.78 -14.02 1.00
N LYS A 78 -19.07 -15.08 0.23
CA LYS A 78 -18.48 -15.30 -1.11
C LYS A 78 -18.86 -14.20 -2.08
N LYS A 79 -20.11 -13.73 -2.03
CA LYS A 79 -20.58 -12.60 -2.85
C LYS A 79 -19.81 -11.33 -2.52
N ARG A 80 -19.68 -10.99 -1.24
CA ARG A 80 -18.92 -9.82 -0.78
C ARG A 80 -17.45 -9.86 -1.19
N ILE A 81 -16.78 -11.00 -1.02
CA ILE A 81 -15.39 -11.18 -1.45
C ILE A 81 -15.28 -10.98 -2.97
N ARG A 82 -16.21 -11.54 -3.74
CA ARG A 82 -16.24 -11.35 -5.20
C ARG A 82 -16.44 -9.89 -5.57
N GLU A 83 -17.35 -9.18 -4.91
CA GLU A 83 -17.59 -7.76 -5.14
C GLU A 83 -16.34 -6.94 -4.81
N SER A 84 -15.69 -7.16 -3.66
CA SER A 84 -14.44 -6.48 -3.30
C SER A 84 -13.31 -6.74 -4.30
N ILE A 85 -13.11 -7.99 -4.72
CA ILE A 85 -12.10 -8.34 -5.74
C ILE A 85 -12.44 -7.68 -7.08
N THR A 86 -13.73 -7.63 -7.45
CA THR A 86 -14.17 -6.99 -8.70
C THR A 86 -13.94 -5.49 -8.66
N GLU A 87 -14.27 -4.83 -7.54
CA GLU A 87 -14.02 -3.40 -7.33
C GLU A 87 -12.53 -3.09 -7.34
N GLU A 88 -11.71 -3.85 -6.61
CA GLU A 88 -10.25 -3.73 -6.65
C GLU A 88 -9.71 -3.96 -8.06
N SER A 89 -10.24 -4.94 -8.77
CA SER A 89 -9.85 -5.24 -10.15
C SER A 89 -10.21 -4.09 -11.10
N LEU A 90 -11.41 -3.51 -10.99
CA LEU A 90 -11.82 -2.35 -11.78
C LEU A 90 -10.94 -1.13 -11.51
N ILE A 91 -10.68 -0.83 -10.23
CA ILE A 91 -9.78 0.27 -9.82
C ILE A 91 -8.37 0.03 -10.36
N SER A 92 -7.85 -1.19 -10.25
CA SER A 92 -6.51 -1.53 -10.73
C SER A 92 -6.41 -1.46 -12.26
N THR A 93 -7.46 -1.88 -12.97
CA THR A 93 -7.52 -1.85 -14.43
C THR A 93 -7.55 -0.41 -14.92
N GLY A 94 -8.38 0.45 -14.31
CA GLY A 94 -8.39 1.90 -14.58
C GLY A 94 -7.01 2.51 -14.40
N LYS A 95 -6.37 2.27 -13.24
CA LYS A 95 -5.00 2.75 -12.97
C LYS A 95 -3.97 2.24 -13.98
N ASN A 96 -4.13 1.02 -14.48
CA ASN A 96 -3.22 0.46 -15.49
C ASN A 96 -3.43 1.11 -16.86
N VAL A 97 -4.68 1.37 -17.23
CA VAL A 97 -5.02 2.11 -18.46
C VAL A 97 -4.48 3.54 -18.37
N ASP A 98 -4.70 4.23 -17.26
CA ASP A 98 -4.20 5.59 -17.04
C ASP A 98 -2.67 5.63 -17.14
N LYS A 99 -1.97 4.70 -16.47
CA LYS A 99 -0.51 4.58 -16.58
C LYS A 99 -0.03 4.29 -18.00
N ALA A 100 -0.75 3.43 -18.73
CA ALA A 100 -0.41 3.12 -20.12
C ALA A 100 -0.57 4.38 -21.01
N LEU A 101 -1.63 5.15 -20.79
CA LEU A 101 -1.86 6.42 -21.48
C LEU A 101 -0.80 7.46 -21.11
N GLU A 102 -0.47 7.61 -19.83
CA GLU A 102 0.59 8.50 -19.36
C GLU A 102 1.96 8.14 -19.95
N ASN A 103 2.29 6.84 -20.04
CA ASN A 103 3.50 6.37 -20.72
C ASN A 103 3.49 6.79 -22.20
N ALA A 104 2.39 6.53 -22.91
CA ALA A 104 2.26 6.91 -24.32
C ALA A 104 2.39 8.43 -24.53
N ILE A 105 1.83 9.25 -23.63
CA ILE A 105 1.96 10.71 -23.68
C ILE A 105 3.43 11.12 -23.52
N VAL A 106 4.15 10.54 -22.57
CA VAL A 106 5.56 10.87 -22.30
C VAL A 106 6.46 10.46 -23.47
N ASP A 107 6.16 9.34 -24.14
CA ASP A 107 6.92 8.83 -25.28
C ASP A 107 6.69 9.65 -26.57
N LEU A 108 5.47 10.19 -26.75
CA LEU A 108 5.09 10.93 -27.97
C LEU A 108 5.44 12.42 -27.92
N VAL A 109 5.56 13.01 -26.73
CA VAL A 109 5.68 14.46 -26.56
C VAL A 109 6.96 14.81 -25.82
N ASP A 110 7.88 15.47 -26.50
CA ASP A 110 9.11 16.00 -25.88
C ASP A 110 8.95 17.48 -25.56
N VAL A 111 8.54 17.76 -24.32
CA VAL A 111 8.44 19.13 -23.77
C VAL A 111 9.51 19.32 -22.71
N GLU A 112 10.35 20.33 -22.87
CA GLU A 112 11.30 20.76 -21.85
C GLU A 112 10.58 21.48 -20.72
N ILE A 113 10.81 21.05 -19.48
CA ILE A 113 10.22 21.64 -18.28
C ILE A 113 11.27 22.54 -17.61
N PRO A 114 11.00 23.84 -17.40
CA PRO A 114 11.90 24.74 -16.69
C PRO A 114 12.26 24.26 -15.29
N GLU A 115 13.54 24.37 -14.93
CA GLU A 115 14.05 23.97 -13.60
C GLU A 115 13.34 24.64 -12.43
N THR A 116 12.91 25.88 -12.61
CA THR A 116 12.17 26.64 -11.60
C THR A 116 10.85 25.97 -11.26
N LEU A 117 10.11 25.49 -12.26
CA LEU A 117 8.84 24.78 -12.08
C LEU A 117 9.07 23.40 -11.45
N VAL A 118 10.14 22.71 -11.83
CA VAL A 118 10.50 21.42 -11.20
C VAL A 118 10.78 21.61 -9.71
N ASP A 119 11.52 22.66 -9.34
CA ASP A 119 11.84 22.97 -7.94
C ASP A 119 10.58 23.35 -7.14
N GLU A 120 9.70 24.19 -7.70
CA GLU A 120 8.43 24.56 -7.06
C GLU A 120 7.54 23.33 -6.83
N GLN A 121 7.38 22.48 -7.83
CA GLN A 121 6.57 21.26 -7.70
C GLN A 121 7.19 20.28 -6.70
N THR A 122 8.52 20.18 -6.67
CA THR A 122 9.24 19.35 -5.72
C THR A 122 9.05 19.84 -4.28
N LYS A 123 9.11 21.15 -4.04
CA LYS A 123 8.82 21.76 -2.73
C LYS A 123 7.40 21.45 -2.27
N THR A 124 6.42 21.61 -3.16
CA THR A 124 5.02 21.32 -2.85
C THR A 124 4.84 19.85 -2.46
N LYS A 125 5.38 18.90 -3.24
CA LYS A 125 5.30 17.47 -2.93
C LYS A 125 6.03 17.12 -1.63
N PHE A 126 7.17 17.73 -1.36
CA PHE A 126 7.91 17.55 -0.11
C PHE A 126 7.10 18.04 1.09
N ALA A 127 6.47 19.20 0.99
CA ALA A 127 5.59 19.73 2.03
C ALA A 127 4.36 18.83 2.25
N SER A 128 3.72 18.34 1.19
CA SER A 128 2.62 17.38 1.29
C SER A 128 3.05 16.09 1.99
N MET A 129 4.24 15.57 1.69
CA MET A 129 4.77 14.38 2.37
C MET A 129 4.92 14.61 3.88
N MET A 130 5.40 15.78 4.31
CA MET A 130 5.51 16.12 5.74
C MET A 130 4.12 16.21 6.40
N SER A 131 3.14 16.80 5.71
CA SER A 131 1.75 16.86 6.17
C SER A 131 1.13 15.47 6.30
N ASP A 132 1.41 14.56 5.37
CA ASP A 132 0.93 13.17 5.43
C ASP A 132 1.54 12.41 6.61
N PHE A 133 2.81 12.63 6.94
CA PHE A 133 3.42 12.07 8.13
C PHE A 133 2.78 12.60 9.41
N LYS A 134 2.46 13.90 9.46
CA LYS A 134 1.70 14.49 10.56
C LYS A 134 0.33 13.84 10.72
N ALA A 135 -0.40 13.67 9.62
CA ALA A 135 -1.73 13.05 9.62
C ALA A 135 -1.69 11.58 10.08
N LYS A 136 -0.57 10.89 9.87
CA LYS A 136 -0.33 9.52 10.35
C LYS A 136 0.16 9.43 11.80
N GLY A 137 0.19 10.57 12.52
CA GLY A 137 0.51 10.62 13.95
C GLY A 137 1.99 10.77 14.29
N MET A 138 2.83 11.15 13.33
CA MET A 138 4.22 11.54 13.62
C MET A 138 4.24 12.85 14.43
N ASP A 139 5.11 12.93 15.43
CA ASP A 139 5.17 14.10 16.30
C ASP A 139 5.81 15.32 15.60
N ASP A 140 5.49 16.51 16.09
CA ASP A 140 5.94 17.77 15.47
C ASP A 140 7.47 17.96 15.55
N GLU A 141 8.14 17.36 16.53
CA GLU A 141 9.61 17.47 16.69
C GLU A 141 10.34 16.59 15.67
N GLN A 142 9.86 15.37 15.45
CA GLN A 142 10.31 14.43 14.43
C GLN A 142 10.12 15.04 13.04
N ILE A 143 8.94 15.63 12.75
CA ILE A 143 8.71 16.29 11.46
C ILE A 143 9.69 17.45 11.26
N LYS A 144 9.87 18.31 12.26
CA LYS A 144 10.83 19.42 12.18
C LYS A 144 12.25 18.91 11.94
N SER A 145 12.65 17.81 12.57
CA SER A 145 13.97 17.18 12.37
C SER A 145 14.15 16.62 10.94
N MET A 146 13.06 16.32 10.23
CA MET A 146 13.09 15.85 8.84
C MET A 146 13.17 16.99 7.82
N ILE A 147 12.69 18.19 8.17
CA ILE A 147 12.72 19.38 7.30
C ILE A 147 14.11 20.01 7.37
N THR A 148 15.08 19.38 6.72
CA THR A 148 16.45 19.87 6.58
C THR A 148 16.82 20.03 5.12
N LYS A 149 17.81 20.88 4.84
CA LYS A 149 18.33 21.08 3.49
C LYS A 149 18.83 19.77 2.87
N GLU A 150 19.56 18.97 3.65
CA GLU A 150 20.09 17.67 3.19
C GLU A 150 18.97 16.70 2.80
N ASN A 151 17.93 16.58 3.63
CA ASN A 151 16.79 15.71 3.33
C ASN A 151 16.01 16.20 2.11
N TYR A 152 15.82 17.51 1.98
CA TYR A 152 15.19 18.11 0.81
C TYR A 152 16.02 17.87 -0.46
N ASP A 153 17.35 18.08 -0.42
CA ASP A 153 18.24 17.89 -1.57
C ASP A 153 18.25 16.42 -2.01
N ARG A 154 18.27 15.48 -1.05
CA ARG A 154 18.12 14.04 -1.33
C ARG A 154 16.77 13.71 -1.97
N TYR A 155 15.67 14.26 -1.42
CA TYR A 155 14.34 14.08 -1.99
C TYR A 155 14.25 14.66 -3.40
N LYS A 156 14.77 15.87 -3.62
CA LYS A 156 14.82 16.53 -4.92
C LYS A 156 15.58 15.69 -5.94
N SER A 157 16.76 15.19 -5.59
CA SER A 157 17.56 14.37 -6.49
C SER A 157 16.84 13.07 -6.90
N THR A 158 16.15 12.42 -5.96
CA THR A 158 15.49 11.12 -6.21
C THR A 158 14.11 11.25 -6.85
N SER A 159 13.42 12.37 -6.63
CA SER A 159 12.08 12.63 -7.17
C SER A 159 12.07 13.40 -8.48
N ARG A 160 13.22 13.96 -8.89
CA ARG A 160 13.34 14.84 -10.05
C ARG A 160 12.69 14.27 -11.31
N ASP A 161 13.12 13.10 -11.76
CA ASP A 161 12.65 12.52 -13.02
C ASP A 161 11.14 12.28 -12.99
N ASN A 162 10.63 11.78 -11.87
CA ASN A 162 9.20 11.61 -11.65
C ASN A 162 8.45 12.95 -11.66
N THR A 163 9.02 14.01 -11.10
CA THR A 163 8.40 15.35 -11.10
C THR A 163 8.39 15.98 -12.49
N VAL A 164 9.48 15.89 -13.24
CA VAL A 164 9.55 16.32 -14.65
C VAL A 164 8.50 15.58 -15.47
N ARG A 165 8.44 14.25 -15.31
CA ARG A 165 7.47 13.39 -15.97
C ARG A 165 6.03 13.79 -15.65
N SER A 166 5.68 13.98 -14.36
CA SER A 166 4.34 14.42 -13.96
C SER A 166 3.97 15.77 -14.58
N LEU A 167 4.88 16.74 -14.56
CA LEU A 167 4.63 18.07 -15.10
C LEU A 167 4.36 18.01 -16.62
N ARG A 168 5.16 17.24 -17.36
CA ARG A 168 4.96 17.02 -18.80
C ARG A 168 3.57 16.45 -19.10
N ILE A 169 3.17 15.41 -18.38
CA ILE A 169 1.82 14.81 -18.51
C ILE A 169 0.73 15.85 -18.23
N SER A 170 0.86 16.60 -17.12
CA SER A 170 -0.13 17.62 -16.75
C SER A 170 -0.27 18.72 -17.79
N PHE A 171 0.82 19.16 -18.43
CA PHE A 171 0.77 20.13 -19.51
C PHE A 171 0.04 19.59 -20.75
N VAL A 172 0.37 18.37 -21.18
CA VAL A 172 -0.28 17.75 -22.35
C VAL A 172 -1.77 17.55 -22.11
N ILE A 173 -2.15 16.99 -20.96
CA ILE A 173 -3.58 16.81 -20.61
C ILE A 173 -4.29 18.16 -20.53
N GLY A 174 -3.65 19.17 -19.93
CA GLY A 174 -4.21 20.52 -19.83
C GLY A 174 -4.40 21.18 -21.20
N GLU A 175 -3.50 20.94 -22.14
CA GLU A 175 -3.61 21.46 -23.51
C GLU A 175 -4.72 20.73 -24.30
N ILE A 176 -4.80 19.41 -24.20
CA ILE A 176 -5.90 18.63 -24.79
C ILE A 176 -7.24 19.11 -24.23
N ALA A 177 -7.35 19.30 -22.91
CA ALA A 177 -8.58 19.78 -22.29
C ALA A 177 -9.01 21.16 -22.79
N LYS A 178 -8.05 22.06 -23.07
CA LYS A 178 -8.33 23.37 -23.68
C LYS A 178 -8.78 23.24 -25.13
N GLN A 179 -8.12 22.41 -25.93
CA GLN A 179 -8.44 22.21 -27.35
C GLN A 179 -9.81 21.56 -27.53
N GLU A 180 -10.14 20.58 -26.71
CA GLU A 180 -11.44 19.88 -26.71
C GLU A 180 -12.54 20.68 -26.00
N GLY A 181 -12.21 21.84 -25.42
CA GLY A 181 -13.17 22.70 -24.74
C GLY A 181 -13.83 22.06 -23.52
N ILE A 182 -13.11 21.16 -22.84
CA ILE A 182 -13.62 20.45 -21.65
C ILE A 182 -13.92 21.48 -20.57
N LYS A 183 -15.18 21.55 -20.16
CA LYS A 183 -15.65 22.37 -19.05
C LYS A 183 -16.00 21.47 -17.90
N VAL A 184 -15.39 21.72 -16.75
CA VAL A 184 -15.72 21.01 -15.52
C VAL A 184 -16.90 21.75 -14.88
N ASP A 185 -18.00 21.03 -14.66
CA ASP A 185 -19.15 21.58 -13.94
C ASP A 185 -18.80 21.69 -12.44
N PRO A 186 -19.02 22.83 -11.78
CA PRO A 186 -18.81 22.96 -10.33
C PRO A 186 -19.52 21.89 -9.50
N THR A 187 -20.71 21.44 -9.93
CA THR A 187 -21.47 20.39 -9.26
C THR A 187 -20.79 19.01 -9.39
N GLU A 188 -20.06 18.78 -10.48
CA GLU A 188 -19.28 17.57 -10.67
C GLU A 188 -18.07 17.56 -9.73
N ILE A 189 -17.40 18.70 -9.54
CA ILE A 189 -16.32 18.88 -8.56
C ILE A 189 -16.83 18.60 -7.15
N GLU A 190 -17.96 19.21 -6.77
CA GLU A 190 -18.57 18.98 -5.46
C GLU A 190 -18.93 17.52 -5.25
N SER A 191 -19.50 16.85 -6.26
CA SER A 191 -19.83 15.42 -6.18
C SER A 191 -18.59 14.55 -5.95
N GLN A 192 -17.47 14.83 -6.64
CA GLN A 192 -16.23 14.08 -6.51
C GLN A 192 -15.49 14.35 -5.20
N VAL A 193 -15.66 15.52 -4.58
CA VAL A 193 -15.12 15.83 -3.25
C VAL A 193 -15.98 15.25 -2.13
N LEU A 194 -17.31 15.27 -2.29
CA LEU A 194 -18.26 14.78 -1.29
C LEU A 194 -18.33 13.25 -1.23
N LEU A 195 -18.18 12.54 -2.36
CA LEU A 195 -18.21 11.07 -2.40
C LEU A 195 -17.19 10.40 -1.45
N PRO A 196 -15.88 10.73 -1.49
CA PRO A 196 -14.89 10.13 -0.60
C PRO A 196 -15.10 10.57 0.86
N LEU A 197 -15.55 11.80 1.10
CA LEU A 197 -15.87 12.29 2.45
C LEU A 197 -17.06 11.54 3.05
N LEU A 198 -18.11 11.31 2.26
CA LEU A 198 -19.27 10.50 2.64
C LEU A 198 -18.87 9.05 2.87
N LEU A 199 -18.00 8.47 2.05
CA LEU A 199 -17.51 7.11 2.25
C LEU A 199 -16.75 6.99 3.58
N VAL A 200 -15.87 7.94 3.89
CA VAL A 200 -15.15 8.01 5.17
C VAL A 200 -16.11 8.20 6.34
N LEU A 201 -17.12 9.06 6.19
CA LEU A 201 -18.14 9.30 7.22
C LEU A 201 -19.00 8.04 7.46
N VAL A 202 -19.42 7.36 6.39
CA VAL A 202 -20.20 6.11 6.46
C VAL A 202 -19.36 5.00 7.09
N LEU A 203 -18.09 4.85 6.69
CA LEU A 203 -17.16 3.90 7.30
C LEU A 203 -16.95 4.21 8.79
N ALA A 204 -16.80 5.47 9.17
CA ALA A 204 -16.66 5.90 10.55
C ALA A 204 -17.93 5.62 11.37
N LEU A 205 -19.12 5.86 10.82
CA LEU A 205 -20.40 5.55 11.47
C LEU A 205 -20.66 4.05 11.61
N LEU A 206 -20.15 3.23 10.68
CA LEU A 206 -20.24 1.77 10.74
C LEU A 206 -19.27 1.16 11.78
N HIS A 207 -18.10 1.78 12.00
CA HIS A 207 -17.09 1.28 12.94
C HIS A 207 -17.21 1.89 14.36
N PHE A 208 -17.86 3.05 14.51
CA PHE A 208 -18.03 3.74 15.79
C PHE A 208 -19.51 4.08 16.03
N PRO A 209 -20.30 3.15 16.60
CA PRO A 209 -21.73 3.37 16.86
C PRO A 209 -22.00 4.53 17.84
N SER A 210 -21.00 4.98 18.60
CA SER A 210 -21.06 6.18 19.44
C SER A 210 -21.16 7.49 18.66
N LEU A 211 -20.68 7.55 17.40
CA LEU A 211 -20.88 8.74 16.55
C LEU A 211 -22.31 8.84 15.99
N ARG A 212 -23.07 7.74 15.99
CA ARG A 212 -24.44 7.67 15.48
C ARG A 212 -25.43 8.47 16.35
N ILE A 213 -25.13 8.63 17.63
CA ILE A 213 -25.96 9.38 18.60
C ILE A 213 -25.77 10.89 18.43
N LEU A 214 -24.58 11.35 18.03
CA LEU A 214 -24.26 12.78 17.94
C LEU A 214 -24.89 13.46 16.71
N VAL A 215 -25.12 12.72 15.62
CA VAL A 215 -25.68 13.27 14.36
C VAL A 215 -27.20 13.46 14.45
N ILE A 216 -27.89 12.69 15.30
CA ILE A 216 -29.36 12.75 15.44
C ILE A 216 -29.80 13.95 16.30
N ASP A 217 -28.94 14.41 17.22
CA ASP A 217 -29.27 15.46 18.20
C ASP A 217 -29.04 16.90 17.70
N ARG A 218 -28.68 17.08 16.42
CA ARG A 218 -28.50 18.39 15.76
C ARG A 218 -29.35 18.57 14.49
N GLY A 219 -30.47 17.85 14.40
CA GLY A 219 -31.51 18.08 13.39
C GLY A 219 -32.51 19.13 13.81
#